data_AF-A0A7J0G231-F1
#
_entry.id   AF-A0A7J0G231-F1
#
_cell.length_a   1.000
_cell.length_b   1.000
_cell.length_c   1.000
_cell.angle_alpha   90.00
_cell.angle_beta   90.00
_cell.angle_gamma   90.00
#
_symmetry.space_group_name_H-M   'P 1'
#
loop_
_entity.id
_entity.type
_entity.pdbx_description
1 polymer ?
#
loop_
_entity_poly.entity_id
_entity_poly.type
_entity_poly.pdbx_seq_one_letter_code
_entity_poly.pdbx_strand_id
1 'polypeptide(L)' 'MYGHVEKLAEQIKKGAASVEGVEAKLWQVPETLPDEVLSKMSAPPKSDVPIITPGELAEADGFVLAFQQDLG' A
#
# COMPACT_ATOMS: atom_id res chain seq x y z
N MET A 1 -6.12 -12.88 -0.21
CA MET A 1 -5.09 -12.53 0.80
C MET A 1 -4.61 -11.10 0.65
N TYR A 2 -4.49 -10.55 -0.57
CA TYR A 2 -4.18 -9.13 -0.79
C TYR A 2 -5.41 -8.36 -1.35
N GLY A 3 -5.53 -7.07 -1.06
CA GLY A 3 -6.63 -6.20 -1.53
C GLY A 3 -7.54 -5.61 -0.42
N HIS A 4 -7.63 -6.23 0.76
CA HIS A 4 -8.32 -5.60 1.90
C HIS A 4 -7.59 -4.36 2.39
N VAL A 5 -6.26 -4.44 2.48
CA VAL A 5 -5.43 -3.30 2.87
C VAL A 5 -5.42 -2.23 1.80
N GLU A 6 -5.48 -2.59 0.51
CA GLU A 6 -5.61 -1.61 -0.57
C GLU A 6 -6.92 -0.83 -0.45
N LYS A 7 -8.07 -1.52 -0.32
CA LYS A 7 -9.37 -0.86 -0.10
C LYS A 7 -9.37 0.01 1.16
N LEU A 8 -8.75 -0.46 2.25
CA LEU A 8 -8.59 0.33 3.47
C LEU A 8 -7.77 1.60 3.20
N ALA A 9 -6.63 1.46 2.53
CA ALA A 9 -5.75 2.58 2.20
C ALA A 9 -6.43 3.59 1.25
N GLU A 10 -7.26 3.13 0.32
CA GLU A 10 -8.10 4.00 -0.51
C GLU A 10 -9.10 4.82 0.32
N GLN A 11 -9.76 4.21 1.32
CA GLN A 11 -10.67 4.94 2.20
C GLN A 11 -9.93 5.93 3.10
N ILE A 12 -8.75 5.56 3.61
CA ILE A 12 -7.89 6.46 4.38
C ILE A 12 -7.46 7.65 3.50
N LYS A 13 -7.00 7.40 2.27
CA LYS A 13 -6.65 8.46 1.31
C LYS A 13 -7.82 9.40 1.09
N LYS A 14 -9.04 8.87 0.86
CA LYS A 14 -10.25 9.68 0.68
C LYS A 14 -10.54 10.56 1.89
N GLY A 15 -10.41 10.03 3.10
CA GLY A 15 -10.60 10.79 4.34
C GLY A 15 -9.52 11.86 4.56
N ALA A 16 -8.25 11.54 4.29
CA ALA A 16 -7.16 12.51 4.41
C ALA A 16 -7.32 13.65 3.38
N ALA A 17 -7.65 13.31 2.13
CA ALA A 17 -7.88 14.27 1.06
C ALA A 17 -9.12 15.16 1.24
N SER A 18 -10.02 14.85 2.19
CA SER A 18 -11.17 15.72 2.49
C SER A 18 -10.80 16.90 3.40
N VAL A 19 -9.59 16.92 3.95
CA VAL A 19 -9.10 18.01 4.80
C VAL A 19 -8.43 19.08 3.92
N GLU A 20 -8.83 20.34 4.09
CA GLU A 20 -8.26 21.45 3.33
C GLU A 20 -6.75 21.58 3.60
N GLY A 21 -5.96 21.73 2.53
CA GLY A 21 -4.51 21.84 2.59
C GLY A 21 -3.74 20.51 2.69
N VAL A 22 -4.42 19.36 2.70
CA VAL A 22 -3.78 18.04 2.77
C VAL A 22 -3.69 17.39 1.39
N GLU A 23 -2.46 17.07 0.95
CA GLU A 23 -2.21 16.25 -0.24
C GLU A 23 -1.99 14.79 0.17
N ALA A 24 -2.97 13.92 -0.14
CA ALA A 24 -2.89 12.50 0.16
C ALA A 24 -2.52 11.69 -1.09
N LYS A 25 -1.36 11.03 -1.06
CA LYS A 25 -0.88 10.09 -2.08
C LYS A 25 -0.94 8.65 -1.54
N LEU A 26 -1.12 7.69 -2.45
CA LEU A 26 -1.18 6.27 -2.13
C LEU A 26 -0.10 5.54 -2.93
N TRP A 27 0.69 4.75 -2.22
CA TRP A 27 1.75 3.93 -2.79
C TRP A 27 1.76 2.54 -2.17
N GLN A 28 2.41 1.62 -2.88
CA GLN A 28 2.63 0.25 -2.45
C GLN A 28 4.13 -0.01 -2.22
N VAL A 29 4.46 -0.74 -1.16
CA VAL A 29 5.82 -1.20 -0.90
C VAL A 29 6.15 -2.34 -1.87
N PRO A 30 7.38 -2.43 -2.42
CA PRO A 30 7.76 -3.52 -3.31
C PRO A 30 7.57 -4.89 -2.65
N GLU A 31 7.02 -5.83 -3.40
CA GLU A 31 6.88 -7.23 -2.98
C GLU A 31 8.28 -7.86 -2.83
N THR A 32 8.47 -8.62 -1.75
CA THR A 32 9.75 -9.23 -1.38
C THR A 32 9.78 -10.74 -1.64
N LEU A 33 8.60 -11.36 -1.78
CA LEU A 33 8.48 -12.78 -2.08
C LEU A 33 8.68 -13.07 -3.58
N PRO A 34 9.33 -14.19 -3.94
CA PRO A 34 9.42 -14.63 -5.33
C PRO A 34 8.05 -14.99 -5.92
N ASP A 35 7.89 -14.80 -7.24
CA ASP A 35 6.64 -15.10 -7.96
C ASP A 35 6.17 -16.56 -7.79
N GLU A 36 7.11 -17.51 -7.65
CA GLU A 36 6.79 -18.92 -7.37
C GLU A 36 6.07 -19.13 -6.03
N VAL A 37 6.47 -18.36 -5.00
CA VAL A 37 5.85 -18.40 -3.67
C VAL A 37 4.48 -17.74 -3.73
N LEU A 38 4.38 -16.58 -4.36
CA LEU A 38 3.11 -15.85 -4.57
C LEU A 38 2.09 -16.70 -5.33
N SER A 39 2.54 -17.43 -6.35
CA SER A 39 1.69 -18.34 -7.13
C SER A 39 1.13 -19.47 -6.27
N LYS A 40 1.95 -20.05 -5.39
CA LYS A 40 1.50 -21.10 -4.44
C LYS A 40 0.49 -20.55 -3.42
N MET A 41 0.62 -19.29 -3.03
CA MET A 41 -0.28 -18.61 -2.10
C MET A 41 -1.62 -18.19 -2.73
N SER A 42 -1.84 -18.46 -4.02
CA SER A 42 -2.98 -17.94 -4.78
C SER A 42 -3.13 -16.42 -4.59
N ALA A 43 -1.98 -15.72 -4.62
CA ALA A 43 -1.95 -14.28 -4.46
C ALA A 43 -2.79 -13.63 -5.58
N PRO A 44 -3.60 -12.61 -5.26
CA PRO A 44 -4.37 -11.90 -6.26
C PRO A 44 -3.45 -11.08 -7.19
N PRO A 45 -4.00 -10.54 -8.29
CA PRO A 45 -3.23 -9.75 -9.25
C PRO A 45 -2.52 -8.57 -8.60
N LYS A 46 -1.43 -8.11 -9.24
CA LYS A 46 -0.73 -6.89 -8.86
C LYS A 46 -1.69 -5.70 -8.96
N SER A 47 -1.63 -4.81 -7.98
CA SER A 47 -2.39 -3.55 -7.98
C SER A 47 -1.77 -2.56 -8.99
N ASP A 48 -2.59 -1.61 -9.45
CA ASP A 48 -2.16 -0.47 -10.26
C ASP A 48 -1.54 0.66 -9.42
N VAL A 49 -1.51 0.51 -8.09
CA VAL A 49 -0.91 1.48 -7.16
C VAL A 49 0.61 1.56 -7.41
N PRO A 50 1.18 2.78 -7.53
CA PRO A 50 2.60 2.96 -7.80
C PRO A 50 3.47 2.43 -6.64
N ILE A 51 4.60 1.83 -6.99
CA ILE A 51 5.59 1.36 -6.02
C ILE A 51 6.41 2.54 -5.50
N ILE A 52 6.60 2.64 -4.19
CA ILE A 52 7.45 3.65 -3.55
C ILE A 52 8.84 3.08 -3.21
N THR A 53 9.85 3.93 -3.34
CA THR A 53 11.21 3.66 -2.88
C THR A 53 11.49 4.31 -1.51
N PRO A 54 12.44 3.79 -0.73
CA PRO A 54 12.77 4.38 0.57
C PRO A 54 13.20 5.87 0.50
N GLY A 55 13.79 6.31 -0.62
CA GLY A 55 14.22 7.70 -0.79
C GLY A 55 13.05 8.68 -0.94
N GLU A 56 11.98 8.27 -1.61
CA GLU A 56 10.78 9.09 -1.82
C GLU A 56 9.98 9.30 -0.54
N LEU A 57 10.17 8.47 0.49
CA LEU A 57 9.53 8.66 1.78
C LEU A 57 9.87 10.04 2.38
N ALA A 58 11.09 10.53 2.17
CA ALA A 58 11.53 11.81 2.74
C ALA A 58 10.74 13.03 2.22
N GLU A 59 9.99 12.88 1.13
CA GLU A 59 9.16 13.96 0.57
C GLU A 59 7.84 14.17 1.31
N ALA A 60 7.43 13.22 2.17
CA ALA A 60 6.16 13.29 2.89
C ALA A 60 6.33 13.88 4.30
N ASP A 61 5.42 14.76 4.69
CA ASP A 61 5.35 15.32 6.05
C ASP A 61 4.75 14.33 7.07
N GLY A 62 4.07 13.28 6.60
CA GLY A 62 3.42 12.28 7.45
C GLY A 62 3.12 10.98 6.73
N PHE A 63 3.00 9.89 7.50
CA PHE A 63 2.80 8.55 6.97
C PHE A 63 1.64 7.84 7.67
N VAL A 64 0.88 7.08 6.88
CA VAL A 64 -0.02 6.04 7.38
C VAL A 64 0.40 4.74 6.72
N LEU A 65 0.87 3.79 7.53
CA LEU A 65 1.33 2.50 7.05
C LEU A 65 0.24 1.45 7.32
N ALA A 66 -0.18 0.75 6.27
CA ALA A 66 -1.17 -0.31 6.37
C ALA A 66 -0.53 -1.64 5.97
N PHE A 67 -0.55 -2.62 6.88
CA PHE A 67 0.03 -3.94 6.67
C PHE A 67 -1.04 -5.00 6.90
N GLN A 68 -0.97 -6.08 6.12
CA GLN A 68 -1.71 -7.30 6.45
C GLN A 68 -0.84 -8.09 7.42
N GLN A 69 -1.37 -8.37 8.61
CA GLN A 69 -0.65 -9.23 9.53
C GLN A 69 -0.71 -10.65 9.01
N ASP A 70 0.45 -11.19 8.68
CA ASP A 70 0.62 -12.62 8.45
C ASP A 70 0.84 -13.29 9.80
N LEU A 71 -0.16 -14.01 10.28
CA LEU A 71 -0.06 -14.90 11.42
C LEU A 71 0.30 -16.27 10.85
N GLY A 72 1.60 -16.49 10.63
CA GLY A 72 2.14 -17.78 10.21
C GLY A 72 1.80 -18.92 11.16
#